data_AF-A0A518BEI4-F1
#
_entry.id   AF-A0A518BEI4-F1
#
_cell.length_a   1.000
_cell.length_b   1.000
_cell.length_c   1.000
_cell.angle_alpha   90.00
_cell.angle_beta   90.00
_cell.angle_gamma   90.00
#
_symmetry.space_group_name_H-M   'P 1'
#
loop_
_entity.id
_entity.type
_entity.pdbx_description
1 polymer ?
#
loop_
_entity_poly.entity_id
_entity_poly.type
_entity_poly.pdbx_seq_one_letter_code
_entity_poly.pdbx_strand_id
1 'polypeptide(L)'
;MTGAGGRLVSLLSDLRGGGTGEESIGVDLSRLKSAPTDYAIQEIARAIAPSNGDRERIINGLQAALSRALEGSEVFEPEGLSEDILVDVLLNYLTEVVFEQVVLDSDHAFEKAEDPEVNVKREGELFEVVEASVDKHLHPLLGDNVSQFSADDLAKLQRDALKEVWEEWDAEVQE
;
A
#
# COMPACT_ATOMS: atom_id res chain seq x y z
N MET A 1 -3.73 -10.62 4.71
CA MET A 1 -3.60 -9.39 3.89
C MET A 1 -4.57 -9.28 2.71
N THR A 2 -4.93 -10.39 2.04
CA THR A 2 -5.81 -10.41 0.85
C THR A 2 -7.19 -9.80 1.14
N GLY A 3 -7.43 -8.57 0.68
CA GLY A 3 -8.70 -7.86 0.81
C GLY A 3 -8.61 -6.42 1.34
N ALA A 4 -7.53 -6.06 2.03
CA ALA A 4 -7.35 -4.69 2.53
C ALA A 4 -7.15 -3.67 1.39
N GLY A 5 -6.36 -4.02 0.37
CA GLY A 5 -6.21 -3.17 -0.83
C GLY A 5 -7.54 -2.92 -1.56
N GLY A 6 -8.37 -3.95 -1.74
CA GLY A 6 -9.69 -3.78 -2.38
C GLY A 6 -10.61 -2.87 -1.57
N ARG A 7 -10.63 -3.03 -0.24
CA ARG A 7 -11.39 -2.14 0.66
C ARG A 7 -10.86 -0.70 0.63
N LEU A 8 -9.55 -0.50 0.49
CA LEU A 8 -8.92 0.81 0.33
C LEU A 8 -9.42 1.51 -0.93
N VAL A 9 -9.35 0.85 -2.09
CA VAL A 9 -9.82 1.42 -3.37
C VAL A 9 -11.31 1.75 -3.32
N SER A 10 -12.13 0.82 -2.83
CA SER A 10 -13.58 1.04 -2.73
C SER A 10 -13.91 2.21 -1.81
N LEU A 11 -13.23 2.32 -0.66
CA LEU A 11 -13.45 3.41 0.28
C LEU A 11 -13.04 4.76 -0.31
N LEU A 12 -11.82 4.86 -0.86
CA LEU A 12 -11.35 6.14 -1.38
C LEU A 12 -12.16 6.60 -2.60
N SER A 13 -12.62 5.65 -3.43
CA SER A 13 -13.50 5.95 -4.55
C SER A 13 -14.87 6.48 -4.10
N ASP A 14 -15.43 5.90 -3.02
CA ASP A 14 -16.69 6.35 -2.42
C ASP A 14 -16.55 7.75 -1.81
N LEU A 15 -15.52 7.96 -0.99
CA LEU A 15 -15.24 9.27 -0.37
C LEU A 15 -15.04 10.37 -1.42
N ARG A 16 -14.28 10.09 -2.48
CA ARG A 16 -14.08 11.01 -3.61
C ARG A 16 -15.40 11.32 -4.34
N GLY A 17 -16.30 10.33 -4.43
CA GLY A 17 -17.62 10.48 -5.03
C GLY A 17 -18.61 11.28 -4.18
N GLY A 18 -18.20 11.77 -3.01
CA GLY A 18 -19.05 12.46 -2.03
C GLY A 18 -19.81 11.51 -1.10
N GLY A 19 -19.46 10.21 -1.10
CA GLY A 19 -19.97 9.22 -0.17
C GLY A 19 -19.34 9.34 1.22
N THR A 20 -19.73 8.42 2.10
CA THR A 20 -19.32 8.44 3.51
C THR A 20 -18.43 7.26 3.90
N GLY A 21 -18.26 6.25 3.04
CA GLY A 21 -17.65 4.97 3.36
C GLY A 21 -18.64 3.90 3.84
N GLU A 22 -19.89 4.28 4.10
CA GLU A 22 -20.91 3.36 4.63
C GLU A 22 -21.31 2.31 3.60
N GLU A 23 -21.48 2.71 2.33
CA GLU A 23 -21.80 1.76 1.25
C GLU A 23 -20.59 0.91 0.84
N SER A 24 -19.38 1.47 0.90
CA SER A 24 -18.17 0.76 0.46
C SER A 24 -17.65 -0.26 1.48
N ILE A 25 -17.63 0.11 2.76
CA ILE A 25 -16.99 -0.71 3.81
C ILE A 25 -17.81 -0.81 5.10
N GLY A 26 -19.03 -0.26 5.14
CA GLY A 26 -19.91 -0.30 6.31
C GLY A 26 -19.54 0.66 7.43
N VAL A 27 -18.76 1.71 7.16
CA VAL A 27 -18.30 2.67 8.16
C VAL A 27 -18.54 4.09 7.68
N ASP A 28 -19.30 4.88 8.44
CA ASP A 28 -19.46 6.31 8.18
C ASP A 28 -18.22 7.11 8.65
N LEU A 29 -17.51 7.66 7.67
CA LEU A 29 -16.32 8.49 7.79
C LEU A 29 -16.57 9.94 7.37
N SER A 30 -17.83 10.38 7.26
CA SER A 30 -18.20 11.76 6.92
C SER A 30 -17.53 12.82 7.80
N ARG A 31 -17.26 12.47 9.06
CA ARG A 31 -16.56 13.31 10.05
C ARG A 31 -15.07 13.56 9.74
N LEU A 32 -14.49 12.85 8.77
CA LEU A 32 -13.10 13.03 8.39
C LEU A 32 -12.89 14.25 7.49
N LYS A 33 -13.95 14.74 6.84
CA LYS A 33 -13.86 15.94 6.01
C LYS A 33 -13.39 17.14 6.83
N SER A 34 -12.34 17.81 6.34
CA SER A 34 -11.66 18.94 6.98
C SER A 34 -11.04 18.60 8.35
N ALA A 35 -10.91 17.32 8.70
CA ALA A 35 -10.15 16.89 9.87
C ALA A 35 -8.64 16.94 9.56
N PRO A 36 -7.77 16.95 10.59
CA PRO A 36 -6.33 16.83 10.36
C PRO A 36 -5.99 15.57 9.56
N THR A 37 -5.12 15.69 8.56
CA THR A 37 -4.78 14.59 7.66
C THR A 37 -4.29 13.34 8.41
N ASP A 38 -3.39 13.49 9.39
CA ASP A 38 -2.90 12.38 10.21
C ASP A 38 -4.03 11.64 10.94
N TYR A 39 -5.04 12.38 11.40
CA TYR A 39 -6.21 11.81 12.05
C TYR A 39 -7.07 11.02 11.07
N ALA A 40 -7.32 11.58 9.88
CA ALA A 40 -8.07 10.90 8.83
C ALA A 40 -7.37 9.62 8.38
N ILE A 41 -6.05 9.65 8.17
CA ILE A 41 -5.22 8.50 7.82
C ILE A 41 -5.37 7.39 8.86
N GLN A 42 -5.27 7.73 10.16
CA GLN A 42 -5.42 6.76 11.23
C GLN A 42 -6.79 6.08 11.21
N GLU A 43 -7.87 6.86 11.05
CA GLU A 43 -9.23 6.33 11.06
C GLU A 43 -9.54 5.49 9.82
N ILE A 44 -9.07 5.91 8.63
CA ILE A 44 -9.16 5.14 7.39
C ILE A 44 -8.44 3.79 7.53
N ALA A 45 -7.19 3.80 8.00
CA ALA A 45 -6.41 2.58 8.19
C ALA A 45 -7.10 1.61 9.16
N ARG A 46 -7.63 2.12 10.28
CA ARG A 46 -8.38 1.32 11.27
C ARG A 46 -9.67 0.73 10.72
N ALA A 47 -10.36 1.44 9.82
CA ALA A 47 -11.62 1.00 9.22
C ALA A 47 -11.40 -0.13 8.18
N ILE A 48 -10.30 -0.06 7.43
CA ILE A 48 -9.92 -1.05 6.42
C ILE A 48 -9.31 -2.31 7.03
N ALA A 49 -8.56 -2.18 8.13
CA ALA A 49 -7.88 -3.31 8.71
C ALA A 49 -8.86 -4.37 9.28
N PRO A 50 -8.65 -5.67 8.97
CA PRO A 50 -9.48 -6.74 9.51
C PRO A 50 -9.24 -6.93 11.02
N SER A 51 -10.22 -7.50 11.72
CA SER A 51 -10.10 -7.87 13.15
C SER A 51 -9.41 -9.22 13.33
N ASN A 52 -8.20 -9.38 12.82
CA ASN A 52 -7.40 -10.61 12.94
C ASN A 52 -5.94 -10.30 13.35
N GLY A 53 -5.06 -11.32 13.34
CA GLY A 53 -3.65 -11.16 13.71
C GLY A 53 -2.84 -10.21 12.82
N ASP A 54 -3.30 -9.97 11.58
CA ASP A 54 -2.62 -9.07 10.63
C ASP A 54 -3.00 -7.60 10.86
N ARG A 55 -3.90 -7.30 11.80
CA ARG A 55 -4.53 -5.98 11.94
C ARG A 55 -3.50 -4.84 12.05
N GLU A 56 -2.60 -4.92 13.02
CA GLU A 56 -1.63 -3.85 13.27
C GLU A 56 -0.68 -3.66 12.09
N ARG A 57 -0.26 -4.76 11.47
CA ARG A 57 0.56 -4.75 10.26
C ARG A 57 -0.14 -4.02 9.11
N ILE A 58 -1.40 -4.36 8.84
CA ILE A 58 -2.19 -3.70 7.80
C ILE A 58 -2.42 -2.22 8.13
N ILE A 59 -2.67 -1.88 9.40
CA ILE A 59 -2.80 -0.48 9.82
C ILE A 59 -1.52 0.29 9.52
N ASN A 60 -0.35 -0.24 9.89
CA ASN A 60 0.93 0.44 9.68
C ASN A 60 1.22 0.66 8.19
N GLY A 61 1.07 -0.38 7.36
CA GLY A 61 1.28 -0.25 5.92
C GLY A 61 0.32 0.75 5.25
N LEU A 62 -0.95 0.78 5.68
CA LEU A 62 -1.91 1.77 5.19
C LEU A 62 -1.56 3.19 5.64
N GLN A 63 -1.13 3.38 6.89
CA GLN A 63 -0.74 4.69 7.39
C GLN A 63 0.50 5.22 6.68
N ALA A 64 1.51 4.38 6.44
CA ALA A 64 2.70 4.74 5.69
C ALA A 64 2.34 5.17 4.26
N ALA A 65 1.55 4.35 3.57
CA ALA A 65 1.14 4.61 2.19
C ALA A 65 0.32 5.90 2.04
N LEU A 66 -0.68 6.10 2.91
CA LEU A 66 -1.52 7.29 2.89
C LEU A 66 -0.73 8.55 3.30
N SER A 67 0.18 8.44 4.27
CA SER A 67 1.02 9.57 4.71
C SER A 67 1.92 10.06 3.58
N ARG A 68 2.53 9.13 2.83
CA ARG A 68 3.37 9.44 1.67
C ARG A 68 2.56 10.06 0.53
N ALA A 69 1.38 9.51 0.23
CA ALA A 69 0.55 10.01 -0.88
C ALA A 69 -0.15 11.35 -0.57
N LEU A 70 -0.40 11.65 0.71
CA LEU A 70 -1.04 12.89 1.15
C LEU A 70 -0.04 13.90 1.74
N GLU A 71 1.25 13.70 1.48
CA GLU A 71 2.30 14.59 1.98
C GLU A 71 2.02 16.05 1.56
N GLY A 72 2.12 16.96 2.52
CA GLY A 72 1.85 18.39 2.30
C GLY A 72 0.37 18.79 2.42
N SER A 73 -0.56 17.86 2.63
CA SER A 73 -1.94 18.17 2.98
C SER A 73 -2.12 18.29 4.50
N GLU A 74 -2.47 19.47 5.01
CA GLU A 74 -2.72 19.66 6.45
C GLU A 74 -4.12 19.17 6.89
N VAL A 75 -5.08 19.26 5.95
CA VAL A 75 -6.48 18.86 6.17
C VAL A 75 -6.89 17.80 5.15
N PHE A 76 -7.71 16.85 5.59
CA PHE A 76 -8.24 15.83 4.71
C PHE A 76 -9.47 16.33 3.96
N GLU A 77 -9.33 16.52 2.65
CA GLU A 77 -10.42 16.87 1.75
C GLU A 77 -10.64 15.70 0.77
N PRO A 78 -11.74 14.94 0.89
CA PRO A 78 -12.04 13.81 0.00
C PRO A 78 -12.07 14.17 -1.48
N GLU A 79 -12.50 15.40 -1.80
CA GLU A 79 -12.52 15.93 -3.16
C GLU A 79 -11.11 16.16 -3.73
N GLY A 80 -10.11 16.24 -2.86
CA GLY A 80 -8.70 16.33 -3.23
C GLY A 80 -8.08 15.01 -3.66
N LEU A 81 -8.75 13.85 -3.47
CA LEU A 81 -8.28 12.54 -3.89
C LEU A 81 -8.36 12.39 -5.42
N SER A 82 -7.39 12.96 -6.14
CA SER A 82 -7.25 12.79 -7.59
C SER A 82 -6.95 11.33 -7.94
N GLU A 83 -7.10 10.98 -9.23
CA GLU A 83 -6.68 9.65 -9.70
C GLU A 83 -5.20 9.39 -9.43
N ASP A 84 -4.34 10.39 -9.64
CA ASP A 84 -2.90 10.29 -9.34
C ASP A 84 -2.65 9.96 -7.86
N ILE A 85 -3.37 10.59 -6.93
CA ILE A 85 -3.24 10.27 -5.49
C ILE A 85 -3.71 8.85 -5.20
N LEU A 86 -4.77 8.37 -5.85
CA LEU A 86 -5.21 6.97 -5.68
C LEU A 86 -4.17 5.99 -6.21
N VAL A 87 -3.52 6.30 -7.34
CA VAL A 87 -2.41 5.51 -7.87
C VAL A 87 -1.26 5.49 -6.87
N ASP A 88 -0.84 6.65 -6.36
CA ASP A 88 0.25 6.76 -5.40
C ASP A 88 -0.04 6.01 -4.10
N VAL A 89 -1.27 6.11 -3.58
CA VAL A 89 -1.69 5.33 -2.40
C VAL A 89 -1.59 3.83 -2.68
N LEU A 90 -2.04 3.36 -3.85
CA LEU A 90 -2.00 1.94 -4.19
C LEU A 90 -0.58 1.44 -4.40
N LEU A 91 0.24 2.20 -5.13
CA LEU A 91 1.66 1.91 -5.33
C LEU A 91 2.35 1.78 -3.98
N ASN A 92 2.28 2.81 -3.15
CA ASN A 92 2.93 2.81 -1.84
C ASN A 92 2.42 1.66 -0.95
N TYR A 93 1.10 1.40 -0.92
CA TYR A 93 0.55 0.32 -0.10
C TYR A 93 1.01 -1.07 -0.57
N LEU A 94 1.01 -1.32 -1.87
CA LEU A 94 1.46 -2.59 -2.43
C LEU A 94 2.97 -2.79 -2.25
N THR A 95 3.76 -1.73 -2.43
CA THR A 95 5.21 -1.74 -2.14
C THR A 95 5.48 -2.14 -0.70
N GLU A 96 4.85 -1.49 0.28
CA GLU A 96 5.00 -1.84 1.70
C GLU A 96 4.62 -3.30 1.98
N VAL A 97 3.47 -3.74 1.45
CA VAL A 97 2.98 -5.12 1.67
C VAL A 97 3.92 -6.17 1.06
N VAL A 98 4.39 -5.94 -0.16
CA VAL A 98 5.32 -6.87 -0.85
C VAL A 98 6.68 -6.83 -0.15
N PHE A 99 7.20 -5.66 0.18
CA PHE A 99 8.48 -5.50 0.87
C PHE A 99 8.49 -6.22 2.22
N GLU A 100 7.49 -5.98 3.07
CA GLU A 100 7.37 -6.68 4.35
C GLU A 100 7.26 -8.20 4.17
N GLN A 101 6.56 -8.65 3.13
CA GLN A 101 6.46 -10.09 2.84
C GLN A 101 7.81 -10.66 2.40
N VAL A 102 8.54 -9.98 1.52
CA VAL A 102 9.88 -10.40 1.11
C VAL A 102 10.83 -10.41 2.30
N VAL A 103 10.82 -9.39 3.15
CA VAL A 103 11.67 -9.34 4.36
C VAL A 103 11.37 -10.51 5.31
N LEU A 104 10.09 -10.82 5.54
CA LEU A 104 9.69 -11.97 6.39
C LEU A 104 10.10 -13.32 5.78
N ASP A 105 9.89 -13.48 4.48
CA ASP A 105 10.22 -14.72 3.76
C ASP A 105 11.74 -14.85 3.54
N SER A 106 12.48 -13.72 3.61
CA SER A 106 13.94 -13.62 3.52
C SER A 106 14.64 -13.96 4.83
N ASP A 107 14.02 -14.72 5.74
CA ASP A 107 14.41 -15.10 7.13
C ASP A 107 15.94 -15.23 7.40
N HIS A 108 16.78 -15.49 6.37
CA HIS A 108 18.24 -15.59 6.42
C HIS A 108 19.06 -14.79 5.37
N ALA A 109 18.46 -13.99 4.49
CA ALA A 109 19.19 -13.26 3.44
C ALA A 109 19.98 -12.05 3.99
N PHE A 110 19.43 -11.38 5.00
CA PHE A 110 20.04 -10.21 5.65
C PHE A 110 20.95 -10.58 6.83
N GLU A 111 20.76 -11.74 7.46
CA GLU A 111 21.58 -12.19 8.61
C GLU A 111 23.08 -12.37 8.28
N LYS A 112 23.45 -12.49 7.00
CA LYS A 112 24.85 -12.67 6.58
C LYS A 112 25.71 -11.41 6.60
N ALA A 113 25.11 -10.22 6.76
CA ALA A 113 25.87 -8.99 6.90
C ALA A 113 26.04 -8.65 8.39
N GLU A 114 27.27 -8.85 8.90
CA GLU A 114 27.66 -8.51 10.28
C GLU A 114 27.66 -7.00 10.57
N ASP A 115 27.47 -6.15 9.54
CA ASP A 115 27.51 -4.70 9.62
C ASP A 115 26.10 -4.08 9.49
N PRO A 116 25.60 -3.36 10.50
CA PRO A 116 24.31 -2.66 10.45
C PRO A 116 24.16 -1.69 9.27
N GLU A 117 25.23 -1.01 8.84
CA GLU A 117 25.15 -0.07 7.71
C GLU A 117 24.94 -0.81 6.37
N VAL A 118 25.50 -2.02 6.25
CA VAL A 118 25.30 -2.88 5.07
C VAL A 118 23.87 -3.41 5.03
N ASN A 119 23.27 -3.71 6.18
CA ASN A 119 21.86 -4.14 6.25
C ASN A 119 20.91 -3.03 5.84
N VAL A 120 21.08 -1.81 6.36
CA VAL A 120 20.26 -0.65 5.96
C VAL A 120 20.37 -0.39 4.47
N LYS A 121 21.58 -0.47 3.90
CA LYS A 121 21.79 -0.28 2.46
C LYS A 121 21.07 -1.36 1.64
N ARG A 122 21.17 -2.63 2.04
CA ARG A 122 20.50 -3.75 1.36
C ARG A 122 18.98 -3.69 1.48
N GLU A 123 18.46 -3.26 2.62
CA GLU A 123 17.01 -3.03 2.80
C GLU A 123 16.52 -1.94 1.85
N GLY A 124 17.28 -0.85 1.70
CA GLY A 124 16.97 0.21 0.73
C GLY A 124 16.99 -0.27 -0.72
N GLU A 125 18.03 -1.03 -1.10
CA GLU A 125 18.13 -1.64 -2.45
C GLU A 125 16.95 -2.59 -2.72
N LEU A 126 16.61 -3.44 -1.75
CA LEU A 126 15.45 -4.32 -1.87
C LEU A 126 14.14 -3.50 -2.01
N PHE A 127 13.99 -2.42 -1.25
CA PHE A 127 12.81 -1.57 -1.34
C PHE A 127 12.66 -0.96 -2.74
N GLU A 128 13.75 -0.49 -3.34
CA GLU A 128 13.75 0.05 -4.71
C GLU A 128 13.35 -1.02 -5.75
N VAL A 129 13.85 -2.25 -5.62
CA VAL A 129 13.46 -3.39 -6.49
C VAL A 129 11.97 -3.71 -6.33
N VAL A 130 11.47 -3.72 -5.09
CA VAL A 130 10.04 -3.93 -4.82
C VAL A 130 9.19 -2.82 -5.44
N GLU A 131 9.55 -1.56 -5.24
CA GLU A 131 8.82 -0.41 -5.80
C GLU A 131 8.78 -0.48 -7.33
N ALA A 132 9.91 -0.78 -7.98
CA ALA A 132 10.01 -0.91 -9.43
C ALA A 132 9.13 -2.07 -9.97
N SER A 133 9.13 -3.23 -9.30
CA SER A 133 8.30 -4.37 -9.69
C SER A 133 6.81 -4.08 -9.50
N VAL A 134 6.43 -3.46 -8.37
CA VAL A 134 5.05 -3.07 -8.12
C VAL A 134 4.57 -2.06 -9.15
N ASP A 135 5.35 -1.00 -9.44
CA ASP A 135 4.99 -0.01 -10.47
C ASP A 135 4.80 -0.67 -11.84
N LYS A 136 5.74 -1.52 -12.26
CA LYS A 136 5.66 -2.25 -13.53
C LYS A 136 4.40 -3.10 -13.67
N HIS A 137 3.94 -3.72 -12.58
CA HIS A 137 2.73 -4.53 -12.57
C HIS A 137 1.45 -3.71 -12.36
N LEU A 138 1.53 -2.57 -11.70
CA LEU A 138 0.42 -1.66 -11.48
C LEU A 138 0.08 -0.87 -12.75
N HIS A 139 1.07 -0.30 -13.42
CA HIS A 139 0.91 0.60 -14.57
C HIS A 139 -0.01 0.06 -15.69
N PRO A 140 0.09 -1.22 -16.12
CA PRO A 140 -0.78 -1.78 -17.16
C PRO A 140 -2.25 -1.92 -16.73
N LEU A 141 -2.49 -1.97 -15.43
CA LEU A 141 -3.81 -2.12 -14.83
C LEU A 141 -4.45 -0.76 -14.53
N LEU A 142 -3.66 0.33 -14.48
CA LEU A 142 -4.15 1.68 -14.17
C LEU A 142 -5.14 2.22 -15.22
N GLY A 143 -4.98 1.87 -16.51
CA GLY A 143 -5.99 2.06 -17.57
C GLY A 143 -6.79 3.37 -17.53
N ASP A 144 -8.06 3.34 -17.99
CA ASP A 144 -8.96 4.52 -17.98
C ASP A 144 -9.63 4.76 -16.61
N ASN A 145 -9.48 3.88 -15.59
CA ASN A 145 -10.14 4.08 -14.29
C ASN A 145 -9.65 3.19 -13.13
N VAL A 146 -8.87 3.76 -12.21
CA VAL A 146 -8.44 3.10 -10.95
C VAL A 146 -9.61 2.59 -10.09
N SER A 147 -10.78 3.21 -10.19
CA SER A 147 -11.96 2.83 -9.38
C SER A 147 -12.59 1.49 -9.77
N GLN A 148 -12.15 0.87 -10.87
CA GLN A 148 -12.63 -0.45 -11.31
C GLN A 148 -11.77 -1.62 -10.81
N PHE A 149 -10.69 -1.35 -10.07
CA PHE A 149 -9.84 -2.40 -9.54
C PHE A 149 -10.58 -3.31 -8.57
N SER A 150 -10.66 -4.60 -8.90
CA SER A 150 -11.20 -5.59 -7.97
C SER A 150 -10.15 -6.00 -6.94
N ALA A 151 -10.61 -6.55 -5.81
CA ALA A 151 -9.73 -7.16 -4.82
C ALA A 151 -8.92 -8.33 -5.41
N ASP A 152 -9.44 -9.01 -6.44
CA ASP A 152 -8.76 -10.11 -7.12
C ASP A 152 -7.62 -9.60 -8.02
N ASP A 153 -7.80 -8.45 -8.68
CA ASP A 153 -6.76 -7.79 -9.48
C ASP A 153 -5.58 -7.38 -8.60
N LEU A 154 -5.87 -6.78 -7.43
CA LEU A 154 -4.85 -6.42 -6.44
C LEU A 154 -4.12 -7.65 -5.88
N ALA A 155 -4.87 -8.71 -5.57
CA ALA A 155 -4.26 -9.95 -5.08
C ALA A 155 -3.38 -10.62 -6.14
N LYS A 156 -3.73 -10.49 -7.43
CA LYS A 156 -2.92 -10.99 -8.54
C LYS A 156 -1.66 -10.14 -8.71
N LEU A 157 -1.80 -8.81 -8.75
CA LEU A 157 -0.67 -7.87 -8.83
C LEU A 157 0.34 -8.15 -7.72
N GLN A 158 -0.11 -8.26 -6.47
CA GLN A 158 0.78 -8.57 -5.34
C GLN A 158 1.56 -9.87 -5.54
N ARG A 159 0.92 -10.93 -6.07
CA ARG A 159 1.59 -12.21 -6.35
C ARG A 159 2.59 -12.11 -7.50
N ASP A 160 2.23 -11.39 -8.55
CA ASP A 160 3.07 -11.23 -9.73
C ASP A 160 4.32 -10.40 -9.38
N ALA A 161 4.15 -9.28 -8.65
CA ALA A 161 5.25 -8.45 -8.16
C ALA A 161 6.16 -9.22 -7.18
N LEU A 162 5.57 -9.96 -6.22
CA LEU A 162 6.37 -10.80 -5.31
C LEU A 162 7.23 -11.81 -6.08
N LYS A 163 6.66 -12.45 -7.12
CA LYS A 163 7.39 -13.43 -7.93
C LYS A 163 8.55 -12.78 -8.68
N GLU A 164 8.33 -11.61 -9.26
CA GLU A 164 9.36 -10.87 -9.97
C GLU A 164 10.47 -10.38 -9.03
N VAL A 165 10.13 -9.84 -7.86
CA VAL A 165 11.12 -9.43 -6.85
C VAL A 165 12.03 -10.60 -6.48
N TRP A 166 11.49 -11.81 -6.29
CA TRP A 166 12.33 -12.98 -6.03
C TRP A 166 13.23 -13.34 -7.21
N GLU A 167 12.74 -13.24 -8.45
CA GLU A 167 13.54 -13.50 -9.65
C GLU A 167 14.68 -12.49 -9.82
N GLU A 168 14.43 -11.21 -9.55
CA GLU A 168 15.43 -10.13 -9.63
C GLU A 168 16.43 -10.19 -8.46
N TRP A 169 15.94 -10.37 -7.23
CA TRP A 169 16.78 -10.43 -6.04
C TRP A 169 17.70 -11.67 -6.01
N ASP A 170 17.21 -12.86 -6.38
CA ASP A 170 18.06 -14.05 -6.45
C ASP A 170 19.15 -13.93 -7.54
N ALA A 171 18.89 -13.14 -8.60
CA ALA A 171 19.88 -12.87 -9.64
C ALA A 171 20.98 -11.93 -9.13
N GLU A 172 20.61 -10.84 -8.44
CA GLU A 172 21.59 -9.88 -7.89
C GLU A 172 22.41 -10.47 -6.74
N VAL A 173 21.88 -11.41 -5.96
CA VAL A 173 22.62 -12.08 -4.87
C VAL A 173 23.64 -13.10 -5.39
N GLN A 174 23.54 -13.55 -6.65
CA GLN A 174 24.43 -14.53 -7.26
C GLN A 174 25.58 -13.94 -8.11
N GLU A 175 25.57 -12.63 -8.39
CA GLU A 175 26.67 -11.90 -9.05
C GLU A 175 27.70 -11.32 -8.06
#